data_AF-A0A841WY65-F1
#
_entry.id   AF-A0A841WY65-F1
#
_cell.length_a   1.000
_cell.length_b   1.000
_cell.length_c   1.000
_cell.angle_alpha   90.00
_cell.angle_beta   90.00
_cell.angle_gamma   90.00
#
_symmetry.space_group_name_H-M   'P 1'
#
loop_
_entity.id
_entity.type
_entity.pdbx_description
1 polymer ?
#
loop_
_entity_poly.entity_id
_entity_poly.type
_entity_poly.pdbx_seq_one_letter_code
_entity_poly.pdbx_strand_id
1 'polypeptide(L)'
;SDDNTIKLWDVSTSKAIKTLTGHSSRVYSVVFSPDGKTLASASDDNTIKLWDVSTSKAIKTLTGHSSRVYSVVFSPDGKTLASASDENTVILWDLDFDNLLLSGCNLLNNYLIAHAEVLEEFQSCQTPSRLAQAATVLVIQGEKLARNDDINDAVEKFNKAQQWDNKLKFDSQARAKEFVNKGKAKRSVDEGNNRLQEKKFKEALAAYTEALKLDPKIEIPASSWNELCRQGSLQKASRMELIIFRLPIFIEPGLQSLTSLSIYYYLQKQAADVLPACEKAVALAPEDGNIRDNRGLARALTGNTQGAIEDFEAYIAQTQNKDSKAQRQRWVKDLRAGKNPFTDVELEKLRN
;
A
#
# COMPACT_ATOMS: atom_id res chain seq x y z
N SER A 1 -41.23 39.76 -31.07
CA SER A 1 -40.53 40.14 -32.31
C SER A 1 -41.04 39.28 -33.44
N ASP A 2 -41.58 39.90 -34.48
CA ASP A 2 -42.10 39.21 -35.66
C ASP A 2 -41.00 38.84 -36.68
N ASP A 3 -39.79 39.38 -36.51
CA ASP A 3 -38.61 39.08 -37.34
C ASP A 3 -37.80 37.87 -36.83
N ASN A 4 -38.31 37.16 -35.84
CA ASN A 4 -37.69 35.98 -35.19
C ASN A 4 -36.35 36.27 -34.49
N THR A 5 -35.96 37.53 -34.34
CA THR A 5 -34.72 37.94 -33.67
C THR A 5 -34.96 38.58 -32.31
N ILE A 6 -33.91 38.59 -31.49
CA ILE A 6 -33.87 39.33 -30.23
C ILE A 6 -32.74 40.35 -30.32
N LYS A 7 -32.97 41.58 -29.87
CA LYS A 7 -31.95 42.64 -29.90
C LYS A 7 -31.64 43.11 -28.49
N LEU A 8 -30.36 43.13 -28.15
CA LEU A 8 -29.86 43.75 -26.93
C LEU A 8 -29.46 45.19 -27.23
N TRP A 9 -29.89 46.11 -26.38
CA TRP A 9 -29.69 47.54 -26.56
C TRP A 9 -28.93 48.14 -25.39
N ASP A 10 -28.03 49.07 -25.70
CA ASP A 10 -27.44 49.95 -24.72
C ASP A 10 -28.39 51.14 -24.55
N VAL A 11 -28.97 51.26 -23.36
CA VAL A 11 -29.94 52.31 -23.05
C VAL A 11 -29.29 53.70 -23.06
N SER A 12 -28.04 53.80 -22.59
CA SER A 12 -27.33 55.07 -22.50
C SER A 12 -26.98 55.67 -23.87
N THR A 13 -26.64 54.81 -24.83
CA THR A 13 -26.28 55.22 -26.19
C THR A 13 -27.42 55.07 -27.20
N SER A 14 -28.53 54.44 -26.81
CA SER A 14 -29.66 54.11 -27.67
C SER A 14 -29.27 53.31 -28.92
N LYS A 15 -28.23 52.46 -28.81
CA LYS A 15 -27.73 51.64 -29.91
C LYS A 15 -27.94 50.15 -29.63
N ALA A 16 -28.27 49.40 -30.68
CA ALA A 16 -28.29 47.95 -30.61
C ALA A 16 -26.85 47.41 -30.46
N ILE A 17 -26.60 46.63 -29.41
CA ILE A 17 -25.31 46.03 -29.09
C ILE A 17 -25.16 44.70 -29.83
N LYS A 18 -26.22 43.87 -29.81
CA LYS A 18 -26.23 42.51 -30.36
C LYS A 18 -27.60 42.15 -30.92
N THR A 19 -27.61 41.31 -31.95
CA THR A 19 -28.82 40.63 -32.43
C THR A 19 -28.61 39.14 -32.27
N LEU A 20 -29.48 38.48 -31.50
CA LEU A 20 -29.51 37.05 -31.30
C LEU A 20 -30.44 36.44 -32.34
N THR A 21 -29.93 35.49 -33.12
CA THR A 21 -30.66 34.77 -34.16
C THR A 21 -30.67 33.29 -33.83
N GLY A 22 -31.78 32.61 -34.08
CA GLY A 22 -31.86 31.16 -33.88
C GLY A 22 -33.27 30.61 -33.59
N HIS A 23 -34.24 31.46 -33.27
CA HIS A 23 -35.66 31.07 -33.32
C HIS A 23 -36.12 30.99 -34.78
N SER A 24 -36.98 30.01 -35.08
CA SER A 24 -37.54 29.82 -36.43
C SER A 24 -38.89 30.50 -36.62
N SER A 25 -39.48 31.02 -35.54
CA SER A 25 -40.72 31.79 -35.56
C SER A 25 -40.67 32.93 -34.53
N ARG A 26 -41.79 33.62 -34.35
CA ARG A 26 -41.93 34.85 -33.55
C ARG A 26 -41.49 34.64 -32.11
N VAL A 27 -40.77 35.60 -31.55
CA VAL A 27 -40.39 35.60 -30.14
C VAL A 27 -41.42 36.39 -29.33
N TYR A 28 -42.07 35.76 -28.35
CA TYR A 28 -43.14 36.37 -27.56
C TYR A 28 -42.65 36.98 -26.24
N SER A 29 -41.67 36.38 -25.59
CA SER A 29 -41.14 36.85 -24.31
C SER A 29 -39.62 36.73 -24.25
N VAL A 30 -38.98 37.66 -23.54
CA VAL A 30 -37.55 37.62 -23.20
C VAL A 30 -37.38 38.06 -21.75
N VAL A 31 -36.51 37.36 -21.02
CA VAL A 31 -36.24 37.65 -19.60
C VAL A 31 -34.77 37.40 -19.28
N PHE A 32 -34.15 38.27 -18.50
CA PHE A 32 -32.81 38.04 -17.96
C PHE A 32 -32.88 37.15 -16.73
N SER A 33 -31.88 36.29 -16.54
CA SER A 33 -31.62 35.67 -15.24
C SER A 33 -31.33 36.75 -14.19
N PRO A 34 -31.59 36.47 -12.89
CA PRO A 34 -31.33 37.44 -11.83
C PRO A 34 -29.88 37.96 -11.76
N ASP A 35 -28.90 37.14 -12.18
CA ASP A 35 -27.49 37.52 -12.28
C ASP A 35 -27.12 38.26 -13.58
N GLY A 36 -28.08 38.40 -14.52
CA GLY A 36 -27.92 39.06 -15.81
C GLY A 36 -27.04 38.35 -16.84
N LYS A 37 -26.50 37.15 -16.52
CA LYS A 37 -25.56 36.44 -17.40
C LYS A 37 -26.25 35.63 -18.49
N THR A 38 -27.48 35.20 -18.24
CA THR A 38 -28.28 34.39 -19.14
C THR A 38 -29.54 35.14 -19.54
N LEU A 39 -29.92 35.05 -20.82
CA LEU A 39 -31.24 35.48 -21.29
C LEU A 39 -32.06 34.23 -21.63
N ALA A 40 -33.33 34.20 -21.26
CA ALA A 40 -34.28 33.20 -21.76
C ALA A 40 -35.27 33.86 -22.72
N SER A 41 -35.64 33.15 -23.79
CA SER A 41 -36.65 33.61 -24.75
C SER A 41 -37.65 32.52 -25.07
N ALA A 42 -38.93 32.90 -25.15
CA ALA A 42 -40.05 32.02 -25.50
C ALA A 42 -40.57 32.37 -26.91
N SER A 43 -40.88 31.34 -27.71
CA SER A 43 -41.17 31.51 -29.12
C SER A 43 -42.38 30.69 -29.59
N ASP A 44 -42.94 31.16 -30.70
CA ASP A 44 -43.95 30.51 -31.53
C ASP A 44 -43.47 29.20 -32.16
N ASP A 45 -42.15 28.95 -32.17
CA ASP A 45 -41.56 27.69 -32.63
C ASP A 45 -41.63 26.55 -31.59
N ASN A 46 -42.44 26.72 -30.54
CA ASN A 46 -42.64 25.81 -29.41
C ASN A 46 -41.40 25.62 -28.51
N THR A 47 -40.34 26.40 -28.72
CA THR A 47 -39.10 26.29 -27.94
C THR A 47 -38.88 27.47 -26.99
N ILE A 48 -38.11 27.19 -25.95
CA ILE A 48 -37.45 28.22 -25.15
C ILE A 48 -35.96 28.13 -25.41
N LYS A 49 -35.29 29.26 -25.62
CA LYS A 49 -33.82 29.29 -25.78
C LYS A 49 -33.17 30.04 -24.64
N LEU A 50 -32.10 29.46 -24.11
CA LEU A 50 -31.18 30.11 -23.18
C LEU A 50 -29.99 30.63 -23.96
N TRP A 51 -29.62 31.87 -23.71
CA TRP A 51 -28.54 32.59 -24.38
C TRP A 51 -27.53 33.08 -23.37
N ASP A 52 -26.25 32.87 -23.65
CA ASP A 52 -25.18 33.53 -22.90
C ASP A 52 -25.08 34.99 -23.37
N VAL A 53 -25.26 35.93 -22.46
CA VAL A 53 -25.33 37.36 -22.77
C VAL A 53 -23.99 37.89 -23.28
N SER A 54 -22.87 37.38 -22.73
CA SER A 54 -21.52 37.85 -23.07
C SER A 54 -21.10 37.44 -24.48
N THR A 55 -21.40 36.21 -24.88
CA THR A 55 -21.02 35.62 -26.16
C THR A 55 -22.11 35.79 -27.21
N SER A 56 -23.35 36.10 -26.80
CA SER A 56 -24.53 36.20 -27.66
C SER A 56 -24.86 34.90 -28.39
N LYS A 57 -24.48 33.75 -27.82
CA LYS A 57 -24.73 32.42 -28.38
C LYS A 57 -25.86 31.72 -27.63
N ALA A 58 -26.67 30.97 -28.35
CA ALA A 58 -27.61 30.02 -27.73
C ALA A 58 -26.81 28.92 -27.04
N ILE A 59 -27.01 28.74 -25.73
CA ILE A 59 -26.35 27.70 -24.93
C ILE A 59 -27.23 26.48 -24.72
N LYS A 60 -28.56 26.63 -24.78
CA LYS A 60 -29.52 25.52 -24.66
C LYS A 60 -30.83 25.84 -25.34
N THR A 61 -31.44 24.83 -25.96
CA THR A 61 -32.84 24.88 -26.41
C THR A 61 -33.64 23.92 -25.54
N LEU A 62 -34.66 24.42 -24.86
CA LEU A 62 -35.59 23.63 -24.07
C LEU A 62 -36.79 23.30 -24.96
N THR A 63 -37.01 22.00 -25.14
CA THR A 63 -38.11 21.41 -25.93
C THR A 63 -38.97 20.59 -24.97
N GLY A 64 -40.27 20.83 -24.97
CA GLY A 64 -41.20 20.12 -24.09
C GLY A 64 -42.64 20.62 -24.24
N HIS A 65 -42.82 21.88 -24.59
CA HIS A 65 -44.08 22.37 -25.13
C HIS A 65 -44.29 21.86 -26.56
N SER A 66 -45.53 21.49 -26.85
CA SER A 66 -46.07 21.05 -28.14
C SER A 66 -46.75 22.18 -28.93
N SER A 67 -47.03 23.32 -28.29
CA SER A 67 -47.54 24.55 -28.91
C SER A 67 -46.74 25.79 -28.47
N ARG A 68 -47.14 26.95 -29.01
CA ARG A 68 -46.50 28.25 -28.87
C ARG A 68 -46.22 28.61 -27.42
N VAL A 69 -45.01 29.05 -27.10
CA VAL A 69 -44.65 29.48 -25.75
C VAL A 69 -44.78 30.99 -25.64
N TYR A 70 -45.73 31.47 -24.85
CA TYR A 70 -46.05 32.90 -24.74
C TYR A 70 -45.19 33.63 -23.72
N SER A 71 -44.88 32.98 -22.60
CA SER A 71 -44.19 33.62 -21.47
C SER A 71 -43.09 32.74 -20.93
N VAL A 72 -42.06 33.39 -20.42
CA VAL A 72 -40.96 32.75 -19.71
C VAL A 72 -40.47 33.69 -18.61
N VAL A 73 -40.25 33.16 -17.41
CA VAL A 73 -39.77 33.92 -16.24
C VAL A 73 -38.77 33.08 -15.42
N PHE A 74 -37.72 33.73 -14.91
CA PHE A 74 -36.84 33.10 -13.93
C PHE A 74 -37.42 33.25 -12.52
N SER A 75 -37.18 32.24 -11.67
CA SER A 75 -37.29 32.39 -10.23
C SER A 75 -36.28 33.45 -9.73
N PRO A 76 -36.53 34.09 -8.57
CA PRO A 76 -35.61 35.08 -8.01
C PRO A 76 -34.19 34.55 -7.74
N ASP A 77 -34.03 33.25 -7.50
CA ASP A 77 -32.73 32.59 -7.32
C ASP A 77 -32.08 32.13 -8.64
N GLY A 78 -32.78 32.24 -9.77
CA GLY A 78 -32.30 31.84 -11.09
C GLY A 78 -32.23 30.31 -11.32
N LYS A 79 -32.61 29.50 -10.33
CA LYS A 79 -32.52 28.02 -10.39
C LYS A 79 -33.71 27.36 -11.08
N THR A 80 -34.80 28.08 -11.27
CA THR A 80 -36.00 27.57 -11.94
C THR A 80 -36.46 28.55 -13.01
N LEU A 81 -36.89 28.01 -14.14
CA LEU A 81 -37.58 28.76 -15.18
C LEU A 81 -39.04 28.29 -15.25
N ALA A 82 -40.00 29.20 -15.26
CA ALA A 82 -41.38 28.86 -15.57
C ALA A 82 -41.72 29.33 -16.98
N SER A 83 -42.39 28.48 -17.76
CA SER A 83 -42.92 28.83 -19.08
C SER A 83 -44.38 28.50 -19.21
N ALA A 84 -45.12 29.32 -19.95
CA ALA A 84 -46.55 29.14 -20.22
C ALA A 84 -46.80 29.06 -21.73
N SER A 85 -47.63 28.10 -22.14
CA SER A 85 -47.89 27.77 -23.55
C SER A 85 -49.38 27.80 -23.89
N ASP A 86 -49.67 27.98 -25.18
CA ASP A 86 -50.99 27.89 -25.81
C ASP A 86 -51.67 26.53 -25.59
N GLU A 87 -50.91 25.49 -25.26
CA GLU A 87 -51.44 24.17 -24.94
C GLU A 87 -52.05 24.04 -23.53
N ASN A 88 -52.27 25.17 -22.83
CA ASN A 88 -52.81 25.25 -21.47
C ASN A 88 -51.92 24.59 -20.40
N THR A 89 -50.61 24.54 -20.62
CA THR A 89 -49.63 24.01 -19.64
C THR A 89 -48.67 25.09 -19.16
N VAL A 90 -48.22 24.91 -17.91
CA VAL A 90 -47.04 25.58 -17.36
C VAL A 90 -46.00 24.52 -17.06
N ILE A 91 -44.78 24.70 -17.58
CA ILE A 91 -43.66 23.81 -17.30
C ILE A 91 -42.66 24.54 -16.41
N LEU A 92 -42.21 23.87 -15.35
CA LEU A 92 -41.09 24.30 -14.51
C LEU A 92 -39.82 23.57 -14.96
N TRP A 93 -38.81 24.33 -15.36
CA TRP A 93 -37.52 23.82 -15.77
C TRP A 93 -36.51 23.99 -14.64
N ASP A 94 -35.93 22.87 -14.20
CA ASP A 94 -34.82 22.88 -13.26
C ASP A 94 -33.53 23.30 -14.00
N LEU A 95 -33.00 24.45 -13.60
CA LEU A 95 -31.73 25.02 -14.07
C LEU A 95 -30.65 24.96 -12.98
N ASP A 96 -30.89 24.21 -11.90
CA ASP A 96 -29.90 24.01 -10.83
C ASP A 96 -28.79 23.08 -11.29
N PHE A 97 -27.82 23.65 -12.02
CA PHE A 97 -26.62 22.95 -12.43
C PHE A 97 -25.79 22.44 -11.24
N ASP A 98 -25.97 23.00 -10.03
CA ASP A 98 -25.29 22.53 -8.83
C ASP A 98 -25.71 21.10 -8.50
N ASN A 99 -26.99 20.76 -8.66
CA ASN A 99 -27.51 19.41 -8.40
C ASN A 99 -26.97 18.39 -9.41
N LEU A 100 -26.87 18.78 -10.68
CA LEU A 100 -26.31 17.93 -11.72
C LEU A 100 -24.81 17.71 -11.48
N LEU A 101 -24.08 18.77 -11.12
CA LEU A 101 -22.66 18.71 -10.78
C LEU A 101 -22.42 17.85 -9.55
N LEU A 102 -23.20 18.02 -8.48
CA LEU A 102 -23.13 17.22 -7.27
C LEU A 102 -23.42 15.74 -7.56
N SER A 103 -24.41 15.45 -8.40
CA SER A 103 -24.73 14.09 -8.86
C SER A 103 -23.56 13.48 -9.63
N GLY A 104 -22.93 14.26 -10.51
CA GLY A 104 -21.70 13.86 -11.22
C GLY A 104 -20.54 13.58 -10.27
N CYS A 105 -20.28 14.46 -9.30
CA CYS A 105 -19.25 14.26 -8.27
C CYS A 105 -19.51 13.00 -7.43
N ASN A 106 -20.78 12.70 -7.14
CA ASN A 106 -21.17 11.50 -6.39
C ASN A 106 -21.00 10.23 -7.22
N LEU A 107 -21.31 10.27 -8.52
CA LEU A 107 -21.05 9.15 -9.43
C LEU A 107 -19.56 8.86 -9.55
N LEU A 108 -18.73 9.90 -9.60
CA LEU A 108 -17.27 9.81 -9.68
C LEU A 108 -16.59 9.69 -8.31
N ASN A 109 -17.33 9.49 -7.22
CA ASN A 109 -16.81 9.63 -5.86
C ASN A 109 -15.54 8.79 -5.61
N ASN A 110 -15.56 7.51 -5.97
CA ASN A 110 -14.42 6.62 -5.76
C ASN A 110 -13.21 7.02 -6.62
N TYR A 111 -13.45 7.47 -7.85
CA TYR A 111 -12.41 7.95 -8.74
C TYR A 111 -11.74 9.21 -8.19
N LEU A 112 -12.55 10.21 -7.80
CA LEU A 112 -12.06 11.46 -7.22
C LEU A 112 -11.27 11.25 -5.91
N ILE A 113 -11.67 10.27 -5.09
CA ILE A 113 -10.93 9.90 -3.87
C ILE A 113 -9.56 9.28 -4.21
N ALA A 114 -9.50 8.44 -5.24
CA ALA A 114 -8.25 7.78 -5.67
C ALA A 114 -7.29 8.73 -6.40
N HIS A 115 -7.83 9.77 -7.04
CA HIS A 115 -7.13 10.72 -7.90
C HIS A 115 -7.20 12.13 -7.32
N ALA A 116 -6.38 12.37 -6.30
CA ALA A 116 -6.32 13.65 -5.59
C ALA A 116 -6.00 14.83 -6.52
N GLU A 117 -5.14 14.62 -7.51
CA GLU A 117 -4.81 15.61 -8.54
C GLU A 117 -6.05 16.11 -9.29
N VAL A 118 -6.98 15.19 -9.61
CA VAL A 118 -8.24 15.55 -10.27
C VAL A 118 -9.18 16.23 -9.29
N LEU A 119 -9.31 15.72 -8.06
CA LEU A 119 -10.17 16.31 -7.05
C LEU A 119 -9.75 17.75 -6.68
N GLU A 120 -8.47 18.08 -6.77
CA GLU A 120 -7.96 19.43 -6.56
C GLU A 120 -8.49 20.43 -7.60
N GLU A 121 -8.59 20.02 -8.85
CA GLU A 121 -9.12 20.85 -9.95
C GLU A 121 -10.63 21.10 -9.82
N PHE A 122 -11.38 20.10 -9.33
CA PHE A 122 -12.84 20.19 -9.18
C PHE A 122 -13.28 20.64 -7.79
N GLN A 123 -13.10 21.94 -7.49
CA GLN A 123 -13.49 22.53 -6.20
C GLN A 123 -14.96 22.29 -5.82
N SER A 124 -15.88 22.28 -6.80
CA SER A 124 -17.30 21.98 -6.57
C SER A 124 -17.55 20.55 -6.06
N CYS A 125 -16.62 19.62 -6.33
CA CYS A 125 -16.65 18.27 -5.82
C CYS A 125 -15.94 18.14 -4.46
N GLN A 126 -15.43 19.20 -3.85
CA GLN A 126 -14.72 19.07 -2.57
C GLN A 126 -15.72 19.15 -1.42
N THR A 127 -16.06 17.99 -0.85
CA THR A 127 -16.79 17.90 0.42
C THR A 127 -15.83 17.52 1.55
N PRO A 128 -16.08 17.91 2.81
CA PRO A 128 -15.21 17.52 3.93
C PRO A 128 -15.02 16.00 4.04
N SER A 129 -16.06 15.22 3.78
CA SER A 129 -16.01 13.76 3.77
C SER A 129 -15.13 13.21 2.65
N ARG A 130 -15.22 13.77 1.44
CA ARG A 130 -14.42 13.34 0.29
C ARG A 130 -12.95 13.71 0.45
N LEU A 131 -12.67 14.92 0.93
CA LEU A 131 -11.32 15.38 1.23
C LEU A 131 -10.64 14.50 2.29
N ALA A 132 -11.35 14.13 3.37
CA ALA A 132 -10.80 13.23 4.39
C ALA A 132 -10.47 11.83 3.85
N GLN A 133 -11.33 11.28 2.99
CA GLN A 133 -11.07 10.00 2.34
C GLN A 133 -9.88 10.10 1.37
N ALA A 134 -9.81 11.15 0.56
CA ALA A 134 -8.70 11.37 -0.36
C ALA A 134 -7.37 11.66 0.39
N ALA A 135 -7.43 12.34 1.55
CA ALA A 135 -6.28 12.52 2.43
C ALA A 135 -5.71 11.19 2.91
N THR A 136 -6.57 10.21 3.23
CA THR A 136 -6.13 8.85 3.59
C THR A 136 -5.38 8.18 2.43
N VAL A 137 -5.88 8.34 1.19
CA VAL A 137 -5.19 7.84 -0.01
C VAL A 137 -3.84 8.54 -0.21
N LEU A 138 -3.77 9.86 -0.04
CA LEU A 138 -2.52 10.63 -0.12
C LEU A 138 -1.48 10.14 0.89
N VAL A 139 -1.89 9.82 2.13
CA VAL A 139 -0.97 9.22 3.12
C VAL A 139 -0.40 7.90 2.60
N ILE A 140 -1.25 7.00 2.08
CA ILE A 140 -0.80 5.70 1.55
C ILE A 140 0.17 5.89 0.38
N GLN A 141 -0.12 6.83 -0.52
CA GLN A 141 0.75 7.18 -1.64
C GLN A 141 2.10 7.71 -1.15
N GLY A 142 2.11 8.63 -0.19
CA GLY A 142 3.33 9.16 0.41
C GLY A 142 4.16 8.07 1.10
N GLU A 143 3.52 7.16 1.83
CA GLU A 143 4.19 6.01 2.45
C GLU A 143 4.80 5.06 1.41
N LYS A 144 4.20 4.92 0.22
CA LYS A 144 4.74 4.12 -0.87
C LYS A 144 5.96 4.79 -1.51
N LEU A 145 5.88 6.10 -1.77
CA LEU A 145 6.99 6.89 -2.31
C LEU A 145 8.19 6.87 -1.36
N ALA A 146 7.95 7.08 -0.06
CA ALA A 146 9.00 7.05 0.96
C ALA A 146 9.73 5.70 1.03
N ARG A 147 9.02 4.57 0.93
CA ARG A 147 9.66 3.23 0.87
C ARG A 147 10.61 3.08 -0.33
N ASN A 148 10.38 3.83 -1.40
CA ASN A 148 11.21 3.89 -2.60
C ASN A 148 12.29 4.97 -2.55
N ASP A 149 12.55 5.56 -1.37
CA ASP A 149 13.54 6.62 -1.14
C ASP A 149 13.19 7.98 -1.79
N ASP A 150 11.94 8.14 -2.24
CA ASP A 150 11.42 9.39 -2.77
C ASP A 150 10.81 10.24 -1.65
N ILE A 151 11.69 10.92 -0.91
CA ILE A 151 11.31 11.68 0.30
C ILE A 151 10.54 12.94 -0.05
N ASN A 152 10.91 13.64 -1.13
CA ASN A 152 10.34 14.94 -1.46
C ASN A 152 8.87 14.79 -1.86
N ASP A 153 8.57 13.88 -2.78
CA ASP A 153 7.21 13.64 -3.24
C ASP A 153 6.36 13.03 -2.12
N ALA A 154 6.95 12.17 -1.28
CA ALA A 154 6.26 11.64 -0.10
C ALA A 154 5.84 12.76 0.87
N VAL A 155 6.74 13.69 1.17
CA VAL A 155 6.46 14.84 2.05
C VAL A 155 5.41 15.75 1.46
N GLU A 156 5.42 15.97 0.15
CA GLU A 156 4.36 16.73 -0.53
C GLU A 156 2.99 16.08 -0.33
N LYS A 157 2.87 14.76 -0.56
CA LYS A 157 1.62 14.01 -0.34
C LYS A 157 1.16 14.08 1.11
N PHE A 158 2.09 13.95 2.07
CA PHE A 158 1.80 14.06 3.50
C PHE A 158 1.31 15.45 3.91
N ASN A 159 1.94 16.50 3.42
CA ASN A 159 1.51 17.88 3.67
C ASN A 159 0.12 18.13 3.09
N LYS A 160 -0.12 17.66 1.86
CA LYS A 160 -1.43 17.76 1.21
C LYS A 160 -2.51 17.01 1.98
N ALA A 161 -2.21 15.81 2.47
CA ALA A 161 -3.14 15.05 3.31
C ALA A 161 -3.54 15.80 4.58
N GLN A 162 -2.59 16.44 5.27
CA GLN A 162 -2.87 17.25 6.47
C GLN A 162 -3.64 18.54 6.15
N GLN A 163 -3.48 19.11 4.95
CA GLN A 163 -4.30 20.23 4.49
C GLN A 163 -5.76 19.81 4.26
N TRP A 164 -5.99 18.59 3.75
CA TRP A 164 -7.32 18.08 3.41
C TRP A 164 -8.05 17.44 4.60
N ASP A 165 -7.31 16.88 5.55
CA ASP A 165 -7.84 16.39 6.82
C ASP A 165 -7.03 16.93 8.00
N ASN A 166 -7.59 17.95 8.66
CA ASN A 166 -6.98 18.60 9.81
C ASN A 166 -6.89 17.71 11.07
N LYS A 167 -7.51 16.52 11.05
CA LYS A 167 -7.36 15.52 12.11
C LYS A 167 -6.04 14.76 12.00
N LEU A 168 -5.45 14.70 10.82
CA LEU A 168 -4.13 14.11 10.62
C LEU A 168 -3.07 15.04 11.22
N LYS A 169 -2.30 14.52 12.18
CA LYS A 169 -1.21 15.26 12.84
C LYS A 169 0.01 14.36 12.91
N PHE A 170 1.01 14.66 12.09
CA PHE A 170 2.33 14.01 12.15
C PHE A 170 3.38 14.88 11.46
N ASP A 171 4.64 14.71 11.86
CA ASP A 171 5.76 15.34 11.16
C ASP A 171 6.02 14.61 9.84
N SER A 172 5.79 15.30 8.72
CA SER A 172 5.91 14.73 7.37
C SER A 172 7.30 14.21 7.07
N GLN A 173 8.35 14.88 7.56
CA GLN A 173 9.75 14.50 7.32
C GLN A 173 10.15 13.28 8.15
N ALA A 174 9.80 13.24 9.42
CA ALA A 174 10.03 12.11 10.31
C ALA A 174 9.27 10.88 9.80
N ARG A 175 8.01 11.05 9.39
CA ARG A 175 7.22 9.97 8.81
C ARG A 175 7.84 9.47 7.51
N ALA A 176 8.26 10.35 6.60
CA ALA A 176 8.94 9.92 5.38
C ALA A 176 10.20 9.09 5.69
N LYS A 177 11.04 9.55 6.62
CA LYS A 177 12.25 8.81 7.06
C LYS A 177 11.92 7.45 7.69
N GLU A 178 10.85 7.36 8.48
CA GLU A 178 10.38 6.09 9.03
C GLU A 178 10.06 5.09 7.90
N PHE A 179 9.32 5.52 6.88
CA PHE A 179 8.93 4.64 5.78
C PHE A 179 10.09 4.32 4.82
N VAL A 180 11.08 5.21 4.67
CA VAL A 180 12.37 4.90 4.03
C VAL A 180 13.04 3.72 4.75
N ASN A 181 13.13 3.78 6.08
CA ASN A 181 13.75 2.71 6.87
C ASN A 181 12.97 1.40 6.74
N LYS A 182 11.63 1.43 6.75
CA LYS A 182 10.79 0.25 6.48
C LYS A 182 11.04 -0.33 5.09
N GLY A 183 11.18 0.51 4.07
CA GLY A 183 11.52 0.08 2.70
C GLY A 183 12.91 -0.57 2.62
N LYS A 184 13.91 0.03 3.28
CA LYS A 184 15.27 -0.53 3.39
C LYS A 184 15.27 -1.85 4.16
N ALA A 185 14.55 -1.94 5.28
CA ALA A 185 14.40 -3.16 6.06
C ALA A 185 13.85 -4.31 5.21
N LYS A 186 12.78 -4.07 4.44
CA LYS A 186 12.22 -5.07 3.53
C LYS A 186 13.24 -5.56 2.50
N ARG A 187 13.97 -4.64 1.85
CA ARG A 187 15.05 -5.00 0.91
C ARG A 187 16.15 -5.83 1.58
N SER A 188 16.50 -5.52 2.83
CA SER A 188 17.47 -6.32 3.60
C SER A 188 16.96 -7.72 3.93
N VAL A 189 15.64 -7.90 4.17
CA VAL A 189 15.04 -9.24 4.31
C VAL A 189 15.11 -10.01 2.99
N ASP A 190 14.75 -9.37 1.87
CA ASP A 190 14.80 -10.00 0.54
C ASP A 190 16.24 -10.40 0.19
N GLU A 191 17.22 -9.53 0.47
CA GLU A 191 18.64 -9.83 0.33
C GLU A 191 19.06 -11.02 1.21
N GLY A 192 18.66 -11.04 2.49
CA GLY A 192 18.96 -12.15 3.39
C GLY A 192 18.41 -13.49 2.87
N ASN A 193 17.19 -13.49 2.33
CA ASN A 193 16.58 -14.66 1.71
C ASN A 193 17.37 -15.11 0.47
N ASN A 194 17.83 -14.18 -0.38
CA ASN A 194 18.68 -14.50 -1.53
C ASN A 194 20.03 -15.12 -1.09
N ARG A 195 20.67 -14.55 -0.06
CA ARG A 195 21.93 -15.07 0.50
C ARG A 195 21.79 -16.48 1.08
N LEU A 196 20.63 -16.82 1.65
CA LEU A 196 20.35 -18.20 2.08
C LEU A 196 20.38 -19.18 0.90
N GLN A 197 19.78 -18.81 -0.24
CA GLN A 197 19.81 -19.65 -1.46
C GLN A 197 21.24 -19.83 -1.99
N GLU A 198 22.08 -18.80 -1.87
CA GLU A 198 23.50 -18.86 -2.22
C GLU A 198 24.37 -19.61 -1.20
N LYS A 199 23.79 -20.14 -0.12
CA LYS A 199 24.49 -20.78 1.01
C LYS A 199 25.47 -19.85 1.74
N LYS A 200 25.18 -18.54 1.74
CA LYS A 200 25.99 -17.49 2.39
C LYS A 200 25.36 -17.05 3.71
N PHE A 201 25.42 -17.93 4.71
CA PHE A 201 24.67 -17.79 5.97
C PHE A 201 25.09 -16.57 6.81
N LYS A 202 26.39 -16.28 6.89
CA LYS A 202 26.90 -15.09 7.62
C LYS A 202 26.38 -13.79 7.01
N GLU A 203 26.32 -13.72 5.68
CA GLU A 203 25.77 -12.56 4.94
C GLU A 203 24.25 -12.48 5.14
N ALA A 204 23.53 -13.60 5.11
CA ALA A 204 22.10 -13.65 5.40
C ALA A 204 21.77 -13.16 6.82
N LEU A 205 22.52 -13.62 7.83
CA LEU A 205 22.36 -13.17 9.22
C LEU A 205 22.63 -11.67 9.37
N ALA A 206 23.66 -11.15 8.71
CA ALA A 206 23.96 -9.72 8.71
C ALA A 206 22.81 -8.91 8.08
N ALA A 207 22.26 -9.38 6.96
CA ALA A 207 21.14 -8.72 6.28
C ALA A 207 19.87 -8.69 7.16
N TYR A 208 19.51 -9.80 7.81
CA TYR A 208 18.39 -9.82 8.75
C TYR A 208 18.61 -8.96 9.99
N THR A 209 19.85 -8.88 10.48
CA THR A 209 20.20 -8.01 11.62
C THR A 209 20.03 -6.55 11.25
N GLU A 210 20.48 -6.14 10.06
CA GLU A 210 20.28 -4.78 9.56
C GLU A 210 18.78 -4.48 9.34
N ALA A 211 18.02 -5.44 8.82
CA ALA A 211 16.57 -5.29 8.66
C ALA A 211 15.87 -4.97 10.00
N LEU A 212 16.18 -5.73 11.05
CA LEU A 212 15.62 -5.54 12.40
C LEU A 212 16.10 -4.24 13.08
N LYS A 213 17.29 -3.75 12.72
CA LYS A 213 17.79 -2.46 13.19
C LYS A 213 17.02 -1.29 12.57
N LEU A 214 16.68 -1.40 11.28
CA LEU A 214 15.93 -0.40 10.54
C LEU A 214 14.45 -0.39 10.88
N ASP A 215 13.85 -1.57 11.02
CA ASP A 215 12.46 -1.77 11.44
C ASP A 215 12.39 -2.94 12.44
N PRO A 216 12.36 -2.66 13.75
CA PRO A 216 12.28 -3.71 14.78
C PRO A 216 11.02 -4.58 14.71
N LYS A 217 9.98 -4.13 13.98
CA LYS A 217 8.72 -4.86 13.80
C LYS A 217 8.68 -5.63 12.48
N ILE A 218 9.73 -5.59 11.66
CA ILE A 218 9.75 -6.31 10.38
C ILE A 218 9.60 -7.81 10.61
N GLU A 219 8.67 -8.41 9.87
CA GLU A 219 8.44 -9.85 9.94
C GLU A 219 9.41 -10.57 9.02
N ILE A 220 10.22 -11.46 9.60
CA ILE A 220 11.06 -12.41 8.88
C ILE A 220 10.45 -13.80 9.10
N PRO A 221 10.11 -14.54 8.02
CA PRO A 221 9.44 -15.82 8.14
C PRO A 221 10.17 -16.82 9.04
N ALA A 222 9.41 -17.65 9.78
CA ALA A 222 9.96 -18.74 10.57
C ALA A 222 10.82 -19.70 9.73
N SER A 223 10.43 -19.93 8.47
CA SER A 223 11.17 -20.75 7.51
C SER A 223 12.56 -20.17 7.21
N SER A 224 12.68 -18.86 7.05
CA SER A 224 13.98 -18.18 6.82
C SER A 224 14.90 -18.32 8.02
N TRP A 225 14.38 -18.12 9.24
CA TRP A 225 15.14 -18.32 10.47
C TRP A 225 15.55 -19.79 10.67
N ASN A 226 14.64 -20.72 10.36
CA ASN A 226 14.88 -22.14 10.44
C ASN A 226 15.96 -22.61 9.45
N GLU A 227 15.95 -22.10 8.22
CA GLU A 227 16.97 -22.44 7.23
C GLU A 227 18.35 -21.91 7.67
N LEU A 228 18.40 -20.68 8.19
CA LEU A 228 19.62 -20.13 8.77
C LEU A 228 20.13 -20.96 9.95
N CYS A 229 19.22 -21.41 10.83
CA CYS A 229 19.52 -22.29 11.95
C CYS A 229 20.12 -23.62 11.49
N ARG A 230 19.43 -24.33 10.59
CA ARG A 230 19.82 -25.66 10.12
C ARG A 230 21.17 -25.60 9.40
N GLN A 231 21.29 -24.72 8.42
CA GLN A 231 22.47 -24.67 7.58
C GLN A 231 23.68 -24.06 8.29
N GLY A 232 23.45 -23.03 9.10
CA GLY A 232 24.50 -22.42 9.92
C GLY A 232 25.11 -23.42 10.90
N SER A 233 24.27 -24.25 11.55
CA SER A 233 24.73 -25.29 12.46
C SER A 233 25.57 -26.38 11.78
N LEU A 234 25.37 -26.59 10.48
CA LEU A 234 26.02 -27.65 9.70
C LEU A 234 27.12 -27.14 8.75
N GLN A 235 27.45 -25.85 8.80
CA GLN A 235 28.38 -25.23 7.85
C GLN A 235 29.76 -25.93 7.88
N LYS A 236 30.27 -26.30 6.69
CA LYS A 236 31.63 -26.87 6.55
C LYS A 236 32.67 -25.79 6.85
N ALA A 237 33.68 -26.14 7.63
CA ALA A 237 34.83 -25.27 7.87
C ALA A 237 35.66 -25.14 6.59
N SER A 238 36.03 -23.92 6.21
CA SER A 238 37.03 -23.74 5.17
C SER A 238 38.41 -24.18 5.67
N ARG A 239 39.30 -24.55 4.75
CA ARG A 239 40.69 -24.92 5.07
C ARG A 239 41.43 -23.79 5.81
N MET A 240 41.07 -22.54 5.54
CA MET A 240 41.65 -21.35 6.16
C MET A 240 41.13 -21.16 7.60
N GLU A 241 39.84 -21.39 7.85
CA GLU A 241 39.26 -21.36 9.20
C GLU A 241 39.83 -22.47 10.10
N LEU A 242 40.03 -23.68 9.56
CA LEU A 242 40.65 -24.79 10.30
C LEU A 242 42.11 -24.54 10.69
N ILE A 243 42.84 -23.68 9.96
CA ILE A 243 44.21 -23.27 10.30
C ILE A 243 44.21 -22.32 11.50
N ILE A 244 43.23 -21.41 11.57
CA ILE A 244 43.07 -20.47 12.71
C ILE A 244 42.84 -21.24 14.02
N PHE A 245 42.12 -22.37 13.96
CA PHE A 245 41.84 -23.21 15.13
C PHE A 245 42.92 -24.26 15.46
N ARG A 246 44.08 -24.25 14.76
CA ARG A 246 45.12 -25.29 14.87
C ARG A 246 46.36 -24.95 15.73
N LEU A 247 46.45 -23.79 16.38
CA LEU A 247 47.59 -23.40 17.23
C LEU A 247 47.31 -23.67 18.73
N PRO A 248 48.33 -24.04 19.53
CA PRO A 248 48.45 -25.40 20.07
C PRO A 248 47.83 -25.54 21.45
N ILE A 249 46.89 -26.47 21.60
CA ILE A 249 46.61 -27.07 22.90
C ILE A 249 47.51 -28.30 23.00
N PHE A 250 48.40 -28.34 24.00
CA PHE A 250 49.13 -29.53 24.40
C PHE A 250 48.10 -30.59 24.83
N ILE A 251 48.00 -31.72 24.12
CA ILE A 251 47.11 -32.82 24.48
C ILE A 251 47.94 -34.06 24.79
N GLU A 252 47.72 -34.61 25.98
CA GLU A 252 48.23 -35.91 26.46
C GLU A 252 47.85 -37.08 25.53
N PRO A 253 48.58 -38.21 25.56
CA PRO A 253 48.39 -39.28 24.61
C PRO A 253 47.13 -40.10 24.96
N GLY A 254 46.05 -39.88 24.21
CA GLY A 254 44.77 -40.60 24.40
C GLY A 254 43.70 -40.28 23.35
N LEU A 255 43.98 -40.60 22.08
CA LEU A 255 43.04 -40.75 20.95
C LEU A 255 41.87 -39.76 20.77
N GLN A 256 42.15 -38.67 20.06
CA GLN A 256 41.36 -38.16 18.91
C GLN A 256 42.34 -37.44 17.97
N SER A 257 42.22 -37.60 16.65
CA SER A 257 43.14 -36.89 15.74
C SER A 257 42.95 -35.38 15.91
N LEU A 258 44.04 -34.59 15.90
CA LEU A 258 43.98 -33.12 15.99
C LEU A 258 43.02 -32.48 14.95
N THR A 259 42.77 -33.18 13.84
CA THR A 259 41.78 -32.80 12.82
C THR A 259 40.35 -32.88 13.34
N SER A 260 39.98 -33.95 14.03
CA SER A 260 38.63 -34.17 14.57
C SER A 260 38.25 -33.15 15.65
N LEU A 261 39.17 -32.83 16.57
CA LEU A 261 38.95 -31.79 17.58
C LEU A 261 38.75 -30.39 16.97
N SER A 262 39.56 -30.03 15.97
CA SER A 262 39.48 -28.72 15.31
C SER A 262 38.18 -28.52 14.51
N ILE A 263 37.63 -29.58 13.93
CA ILE A 263 36.37 -29.56 13.19
C ILE A 263 35.18 -29.46 14.15
N TYR A 264 35.21 -30.23 15.24
CA TYR A 264 34.16 -30.18 16.27
C TYR A 264 34.07 -28.78 16.89
N TYR A 265 35.20 -28.21 17.33
CA TYR A 265 35.25 -26.86 17.89
C TYR A 265 34.75 -25.77 16.92
N TYR A 266 35.07 -25.90 15.62
CA TYR A 266 34.53 -25.00 14.60
C TYR A 266 33.00 -25.07 14.51
N LEU A 267 32.43 -26.28 14.52
CA LEU A 267 30.97 -26.48 14.47
C LEU A 267 30.28 -25.94 15.71
N GLN A 268 30.87 -26.10 16.90
CA GLN A 268 30.34 -25.49 18.12
C GLN A 268 30.24 -23.98 17.97
N LYS A 269 31.27 -23.33 17.39
CA LYS A 269 31.25 -21.88 17.17
C LYS A 269 30.17 -21.45 16.17
N GLN A 270 30.05 -22.14 15.04
CA GLN A 270 29.01 -21.80 14.05
C GLN A 270 27.59 -22.03 14.58
N ALA A 271 27.37 -23.16 15.27
CA ALA A 271 26.08 -23.45 15.91
C ALA A 271 25.74 -22.40 16.98
N ALA A 272 26.74 -21.90 17.74
CA ALA A 272 26.53 -20.82 18.70
C ALA A 272 26.15 -19.50 18.02
N ASP A 273 26.78 -19.16 16.89
CA ASP A 273 26.51 -17.93 16.14
C ASP A 273 25.07 -17.91 15.59
N VAL A 274 24.50 -19.07 15.22
CA VAL A 274 23.12 -19.17 14.68
C VAL A 274 22.06 -19.61 15.68
N LEU A 275 22.42 -19.93 16.92
CA LEU A 275 21.45 -20.31 17.94
C LEU A 275 20.35 -19.26 18.17
N PRO A 276 20.62 -17.94 18.17
CA PRO A 276 19.56 -16.93 18.25
C PRO A 276 18.55 -17.00 17.09
N ALA A 277 18.99 -17.41 15.88
CA ALA A 277 18.10 -17.64 14.75
C ALA A 277 17.20 -18.86 14.99
N CYS A 278 17.76 -19.95 15.54
CA CYS A 278 17.00 -21.14 15.92
C CYS A 278 15.91 -20.82 16.95
N GLU A 279 16.22 -20.01 17.97
CA GLU A 279 15.25 -19.60 18.98
C GLU A 279 14.13 -18.75 18.38
N LYS A 280 14.46 -17.80 17.48
CA LYS A 280 13.45 -17.03 16.74
C LYS A 280 12.55 -17.91 15.89
N ALA A 281 13.11 -18.91 15.20
CA ALA A 281 12.33 -19.82 14.37
C ALA A 281 11.27 -20.56 15.19
N VAL A 282 11.67 -21.15 16.33
CA VAL A 282 10.73 -21.86 17.21
C VAL A 282 9.74 -20.90 17.89
N ALA A 283 10.17 -19.70 18.26
CA ALA A 283 9.26 -18.71 18.84
C ALA A 283 8.12 -18.32 17.85
N LEU A 284 8.42 -18.28 16.55
CA LEU A 284 7.43 -17.97 15.50
C LEU A 284 6.57 -19.18 15.11
N ALA A 285 7.10 -20.40 15.23
CA ALA A 285 6.42 -21.63 14.84
C ALA A 285 6.66 -22.74 15.88
N PRO A 286 6.08 -22.61 17.09
CA PRO A 286 6.41 -23.50 18.20
C PRO A 286 5.92 -24.92 17.98
N GLU A 287 4.87 -25.15 17.19
CA GLU A 287 4.32 -26.48 16.97
C GLU A 287 5.02 -27.26 15.85
N ASP A 288 5.91 -26.63 15.08
CA ASP A 288 6.62 -27.29 13.99
C ASP A 288 7.78 -28.15 14.51
N GLY A 289 7.58 -29.46 14.51
CA GLY A 289 8.58 -30.43 14.94
C GLY A 289 9.89 -30.36 14.14
N ASN A 290 9.87 -30.00 12.86
CA ASN A 290 11.10 -29.89 12.06
C ASN A 290 11.94 -28.69 12.50
N ILE A 291 11.28 -27.58 12.84
CA ILE A 291 11.96 -26.38 13.35
C ILE A 291 12.57 -26.66 14.73
N ARG A 292 11.84 -27.38 15.59
CA ARG A 292 12.38 -27.87 16.86
C ARG A 292 13.57 -28.80 16.66
N ASP A 293 13.50 -29.76 15.75
CA ASP A 293 14.59 -30.71 15.45
C ASP A 293 15.88 -29.98 15.05
N ASN A 294 15.78 -28.95 14.18
CA ASN A 294 16.94 -28.15 13.78
C ASN A 294 17.52 -27.34 14.95
N ARG A 295 16.68 -26.76 15.83
CA ARG A 295 17.17 -26.12 17.06
C ARG A 295 17.81 -27.12 18.02
N GLY A 296 17.24 -28.32 18.13
CA GLY A 296 17.78 -29.42 18.94
C GLY A 296 19.20 -29.80 18.52
N LEU A 297 19.45 -29.87 17.21
CA LEU A 297 20.79 -30.07 16.65
C LEU A 297 21.75 -28.94 17.07
N ALA A 298 21.35 -27.67 16.89
CA ALA A 298 22.17 -26.52 17.29
C ALA A 298 22.50 -26.52 18.80
N ARG A 299 21.52 -26.83 19.64
CA ARG A 299 21.66 -26.94 21.10
C ARG A 299 22.60 -28.07 21.49
N ALA A 300 22.50 -29.22 20.81
CA ALA A 300 23.37 -30.35 21.12
C ALA A 300 24.84 -30.07 20.74
N LEU A 301 25.06 -29.39 19.62
CA LEU A 301 26.40 -28.96 19.19
C LEU A 301 27.00 -27.92 20.13
N THR A 302 26.18 -27.06 20.74
CA THR A 302 26.61 -26.02 21.69
C THR A 302 26.65 -26.49 23.15
N GLY A 303 26.34 -27.77 23.42
CA GLY A 303 26.43 -28.36 24.76
C GLY A 303 25.17 -28.21 25.63
N ASN A 304 24.07 -27.64 25.11
CA ASN A 304 22.77 -27.66 25.78
C ASN A 304 22.06 -29.02 25.54
N THR A 305 22.58 -30.05 26.19
CA THR A 305 22.11 -31.44 26.04
C THR A 305 20.65 -31.60 26.44
N GLN A 306 20.22 -30.97 27.54
CA GLN A 306 18.84 -31.11 28.04
C GLN A 306 17.84 -30.49 27.07
N GLY A 307 18.09 -29.25 26.61
CA GLY A 307 17.22 -28.58 25.64
C GLY A 307 17.21 -29.28 24.27
N ALA A 308 18.33 -29.91 23.87
CA ALA A 308 18.37 -30.72 22.67
C ALA A 308 17.49 -31.97 22.76
N ILE A 309 17.52 -32.67 23.91
CA ILE A 309 16.67 -33.85 24.14
C ILE A 309 15.19 -33.48 24.04
N GLU A 310 14.78 -32.39 24.68
CA GLU A 310 13.39 -31.91 24.64
C GLU A 310 12.91 -31.61 23.22
N ASP A 311 13.76 -30.95 22.42
CA ASP A 311 13.47 -30.64 21.02
C ASP A 311 13.37 -31.91 20.15
N PHE A 312 14.28 -32.87 20.32
CA PHE A 312 14.24 -34.14 19.61
C PHE A 312 13.03 -34.99 19.99
N GLU A 313 12.65 -35.02 21.27
CA GLU A 313 11.46 -35.74 21.74
C GLU A 313 10.17 -35.13 21.16
N ALA A 314 10.09 -33.81 21.07
CA ALA A 314 8.99 -33.13 20.40
C ALA A 314 8.89 -33.51 18.91
N TYR A 315 10.01 -33.57 18.19
CA TYR A 315 10.04 -34.03 16.80
C TYR A 315 9.64 -35.51 16.66
N ILE A 316 10.15 -36.39 17.53
CA ILE A 316 9.83 -37.83 17.56
C ILE A 316 8.32 -38.06 17.74
N ALA A 317 7.66 -37.23 18.54
CA ALA A 317 6.23 -37.32 18.80
C ALA A 317 5.38 -37.01 17.55
N GLN A 318 5.88 -36.15 16.65
CA GLN A 318 5.14 -35.67 15.48
C GLN A 318 5.51 -36.41 14.19
N THR A 319 6.78 -36.82 14.03
CA THR A 319 7.26 -37.39 12.77
C THR A 319 6.68 -38.78 12.49
N GLN A 320 6.24 -38.98 11.24
CA GLN A 320 5.78 -40.28 10.71
C GLN A 320 6.89 -41.05 10.00
N ASN A 321 8.05 -40.41 9.75
CA ASN A 321 9.18 -41.06 9.10
C ASN A 321 9.90 -41.98 10.09
N LYS A 322 9.81 -43.29 9.87
CA LYS A 322 10.37 -44.32 10.76
C LYS A 322 11.88 -44.20 10.94
N ASP A 323 12.61 -43.88 9.87
CA ASP A 323 14.08 -43.79 9.89
C ASP A 323 14.54 -42.56 10.67
N SER A 324 13.93 -41.40 10.40
CA SER A 324 14.19 -40.16 11.14
C SER A 324 13.86 -40.32 12.62
N LYS A 325 12.73 -41.00 12.92
CA LYS A 325 12.31 -41.29 14.29
C LYS A 325 13.33 -42.16 15.02
N ALA A 326 13.75 -43.27 14.41
CA ALA A 326 14.76 -44.17 14.98
C ALA A 326 16.11 -43.46 15.18
N GLN A 327 16.50 -42.59 14.24
CA GLN A 327 17.72 -41.80 14.34
C GLN A 327 17.68 -40.84 15.54
N ARG A 328 16.62 -40.03 15.70
CA ARG A 328 16.51 -39.10 16.84
C ARG A 328 16.39 -39.84 18.17
N GLN A 329 15.71 -41.00 18.20
CA GLN A 329 15.66 -41.86 19.40
C GLN A 329 17.06 -42.34 19.81
N ARG A 330 17.91 -42.69 18.85
CA ARG A 330 19.31 -43.03 19.12
C ARG A 330 20.09 -41.84 19.66
N TRP A 331 19.94 -40.66 19.06
CA TRP A 331 20.59 -39.43 19.55
C TRP A 331 20.19 -39.11 20.98
N VAL A 332 18.89 -39.16 21.31
CA VAL A 332 18.39 -38.96 22.68
C VAL A 332 19.01 -39.97 23.65
N LYS A 333 19.11 -41.25 23.27
CA LYS A 333 19.74 -42.29 24.09
C LYS A 333 21.23 -42.00 24.35
N ASP A 334 21.96 -41.62 23.32
CA ASP A 334 23.40 -41.31 23.43
C ASP A 334 23.62 -40.05 24.29
N LEU A 335 22.85 -38.99 24.08
CA LEU A 335 22.91 -37.75 24.87
C LEU A 335 22.59 -38.00 26.35
N ARG A 336 21.57 -38.81 26.66
CA ARG A 336 21.25 -39.22 28.06
C ARG A 336 22.37 -40.02 28.72
N ALA A 337 23.15 -40.75 27.94
CA ALA A 337 24.32 -41.50 28.41
C ALA A 337 25.60 -40.64 28.48
N GLY A 338 25.51 -39.32 28.24
CA GLY A 338 26.66 -38.42 28.21
C GLY A 338 27.56 -38.62 26.98
N LYS A 339 27.08 -39.27 25.93
CA LYS A 339 27.82 -39.52 24.69
C LYS A 339 27.43 -38.50 23.63
N ASN A 340 28.39 -38.10 22.79
CA ASN A 340 28.14 -37.24 21.64
C ASN A 340 27.69 -38.11 20.43
N PRO A 341 26.44 -37.98 19.94
CA PRO A 341 25.98 -38.73 18.76
C PRO A 341 26.48 -38.16 17.42
N PHE A 342 26.97 -36.92 17.40
CA PHE A 342 27.37 -36.20 16.17
C PHE A 342 28.81 -36.49 15.77
N THR A 343 29.07 -37.73 15.37
CA THR A 343 30.35 -38.13 14.75
C THR A 343 30.54 -37.47 13.40
N ASP A 344 31.77 -37.40 12.89
CA ASP A 344 32.06 -36.84 11.55
C ASP A 344 31.22 -37.49 10.44
N VAL A 345 31.01 -38.81 10.52
CA VAL A 345 30.16 -39.57 9.58
C VAL A 345 28.71 -39.13 9.68
N GLU A 346 28.22 -38.91 10.89
CA GLU A 346 26.83 -38.49 11.12
C GLU A 346 26.60 -37.06 10.63
N LEU A 347 27.52 -36.14 10.92
CA LEU A 347 27.46 -34.76 10.45
C LEU A 347 27.53 -34.66 8.92
N GLU A 348 28.33 -35.51 8.27
CA GLU A 348 28.40 -35.54 6.80
C GLU A 348 27.09 -36.06 6.17
N LYS A 349 26.40 -36.99 6.83
CA LYS A 349 25.05 -37.43 6.41
C LYS A 349 23.99 -36.34 6.58
N LEU A 350 24.12 -35.46 7.58
CA LEU A 350 23.16 -34.37 7.79
C LEU A 350 23.34 -33.21 6.80
N ARG A 351 24.55 -33.09 6.23
CA ARG A 351 24.90 -32.06 5.24
C ARG A 351 24.51 -32.42 3.81
N ASN A 352 24.45 -33.71 3.49
CA ASN A 352 24.07 -34.25 2.18
C ASN A 352 22.58 -34.59 2.16
#